data_AF-A0A7W3YDK5-F1
#
_entry.id   AF-A0A7W3YDK5-F1
#
_cell.length_a   1.000
_cell.length_b   1.000
_cell.length_c   1.000
_cell.angle_alpha   90.00
_cell.angle_beta   90.00
_cell.angle_gamma   90.00
#
_symmetry.space_group_name_H-M   'P 1'
#
loop_
_entity.id
_entity.type
_entity.pdbx_description
1 polymer ?
#
loop_
_entity_poly.entity_id
_entity_poly.type
_entity_poly.pdbx_seq_one_letter_code
_entity_poly.pdbx_strand_id
1 'polypeptide(L)'
;MAATLAQDLLVPLVLFASSLPMFAIAWRVGQGDLRWLNGLDAARLPDPAAVARRLGWLLASVGFALWLGALGLYWAGDRQGPLAVVTVLLLVAVNGLGLALFIAARRARRDYLPPRDGRAAGGGNGRP
;
A
#
# COMPACT_ATOMS: atom_id res chain seq x y z
N MET A 1 29.80 16.48 -19.73
CA MET A 1 29.54 16.54 -18.28
C MET A 1 28.08 16.86 -17.93
N ALA A 2 27.40 17.82 -18.57
CA ALA A 2 25.99 18.10 -18.24
C ALA A 2 25.00 16.99 -18.65
N ALA A 3 25.28 16.26 -19.74
CA ALA A 3 24.40 15.20 -20.24
C ALA A 3 24.36 13.96 -19.32
N THR A 4 25.46 13.60 -18.67
CA THR A 4 25.52 12.49 -17.70
C THR A 4 24.76 12.84 -16.44
N LEU A 5 24.95 14.05 -15.89
CA LEU A 5 24.21 14.48 -14.69
C LEU A 5 22.69 14.46 -14.87
N ALA A 6 22.19 14.84 -16.05
CA ALA A 6 20.76 14.78 -16.35
C ALA A 6 20.24 13.34 -16.38
N GLN A 7 21.04 12.40 -16.86
CA GLN A 7 20.70 10.98 -16.99
C GLN A 7 20.81 10.25 -15.64
N ASP A 8 21.83 10.59 -14.84
CA ASP A 8 22.08 10.07 -13.49
C ASP A 8 21.00 10.50 -12.50
N LEU A 9 20.43 11.70 -12.68
CA LEU A 9 19.28 12.15 -11.89
C LEU A 9 17.94 11.65 -12.40
N LEU A 10 17.83 11.28 -13.68
CA LEU A 10 16.55 10.94 -14.31
C LEU A 10 15.89 9.75 -13.60
N VAL A 11 16.65 8.68 -13.37
CA VAL A 11 16.13 7.46 -12.73
C VAL A 11 15.72 7.71 -11.26
N PRO A 12 16.58 8.29 -10.39
CA PRO A 12 16.19 8.67 -9.04
C PRO A 12 14.98 9.61 -9.00
N LEU A 13 14.92 10.61 -9.88
CA LEU A 13 13.83 11.59 -9.93
C LEU A 13 12.51 10.93 -10.32
N VAL A 14 12.53 10.07 -11.34
CA VAL A 14 11.33 9.30 -11.76
C VAL A 14 10.87 8.39 -10.64
N LEU A 15 11.79 7.72 -9.95
CA LEU A 15 11.44 6.84 -8.83
C LEU A 15 10.83 7.63 -7.67
N PHE A 16 11.42 8.77 -7.33
CA PHE A 16 10.90 9.70 -6.32
C PHE A 16 9.49 10.18 -6.70
N ALA A 17 9.31 10.69 -7.93
CA ALA A 17 8.03 11.20 -8.38
C ALA A 17 6.95 10.10 -8.41
N SER A 18 7.34 8.88 -8.81
CA SER A 18 6.47 7.70 -8.82
C SER A 18 6.06 7.25 -7.42
N SER A 19 6.78 7.64 -6.37
CA SER A 19 6.39 7.36 -4.97
C SER A 19 5.30 8.29 -4.45
N LEU A 20 5.10 9.48 -5.04
CA LEU A 20 4.14 10.47 -4.58
C LEU A 20 2.68 9.96 -4.62
N PRO A 21 2.21 9.32 -5.71
CA PRO A 21 0.89 8.69 -5.72
C PRO A 21 0.72 7.67 -4.58
N MET A 22 1.77 6.92 -4.24
CA MET A 22 1.72 5.93 -3.17
C MET A 22 1.46 6.58 -1.80
N PHE A 23 2.14 7.69 -1.51
CA PHE A 23 1.89 8.48 -0.29
C PHE A 23 0.50 9.10 -0.26
N ALA A 24 0.01 9.60 -1.40
CA ALA A 24 -1.35 10.13 -1.50
C ALA A 24 -2.41 9.07 -1.17
N ILE A 25 -2.22 7.83 -1.68
CA ILE A 25 -3.10 6.70 -1.36
C ILE A 25 -2.95 6.33 0.12
N ALA A 26 -1.72 6.24 0.66
CA ALA A 26 -1.46 5.94 2.06
C ALA A 26 -2.18 6.92 3.00
N TRP A 27 -2.09 8.22 2.70
CA TRP A 27 -2.74 9.28 3.44
C TRP A 27 -4.26 9.11 3.44
N ARG A 28 -4.87 8.94 2.26
CA ARG A 28 -6.33 8.73 2.16
C ARG A 28 -6.80 7.47 2.87
N VAL A 29 -6.09 6.35 2.69
CA VAL A 29 -6.40 5.09 3.37
C VAL A 29 -6.27 5.27 4.88
N GLY A 30 -5.24 5.97 5.37
CA GLY A 30 -5.08 6.29 6.78
C GLY A 30 -6.19 7.15 7.37
N GLN A 31 -6.86 7.96 6.54
CA GLN A 31 -8.06 8.73 6.92
C GLN A 31 -9.36 7.89 6.94
N GLY A 32 -9.29 6.59 6.63
CA GLY A 32 -10.44 5.68 6.67
C GLY A 32 -11.10 5.42 5.31
N ASP A 33 -10.55 5.97 4.23
CA ASP A 33 -11.10 5.83 2.89
C ASP A 33 -10.66 4.48 2.25
N LEU A 34 -11.23 3.38 2.76
CA LEU A 34 -10.87 2.00 2.38
C LEU A 34 -11.40 1.58 0.99
N ARG A 35 -12.34 2.33 0.39
CA ARG A 35 -12.89 2.05 -0.95
C ARG A 35 -11.83 2.10 -2.05
N TRP A 36 -10.74 2.83 -1.84
CA TRP A 36 -9.57 2.84 -2.74
C TRP A 36 -8.80 1.51 -2.76
N LEU A 37 -8.91 0.70 -1.72
CA LEU A 37 -8.29 -0.62 -1.65
C LEU A 37 -9.28 -1.70 -2.09
N ASN A 38 -9.47 -1.77 -3.42
CA ASN A 38 -10.15 -2.87 -4.11
C ASN A 38 -11.55 -3.19 -3.52
N GLY A 39 -12.33 -2.16 -3.23
CA GLY A 39 -13.71 -2.28 -2.76
C GLY A 39 -13.85 -2.82 -1.34
N LEU A 40 -12.86 -2.59 -0.46
CA LEU A 40 -13.03 -2.92 0.96
C LEU A 40 -14.19 -2.09 1.53
N ASP A 41 -15.30 -2.75 1.86
CA ASP A 41 -16.50 -2.13 2.42
C ASP A 41 -16.31 -1.95 3.93
N ALA A 42 -15.99 -0.72 4.34
CA ALA A 42 -15.73 -0.38 5.74
C ALA A 42 -16.88 -0.74 6.67
N ALA A 43 -18.12 -0.76 6.17
CA ALA A 43 -19.32 -1.11 6.93
C ALA A 43 -19.38 -2.60 7.32
N ARG A 44 -18.60 -3.46 6.64
CA ARG A 44 -18.56 -4.91 6.90
C ARG A 44 -17.40 -5.33 7.79
N LEU A 45 -16.51 -4.40 8.14
CA LEU A 45 -15.38 -4.66 9.00
C LEU A 45 -15.77 -4.44 10.47
N PRO A 46 -15.35 -5.33 11.40
CA PRO A 46 -15.59 -5.15 12.82
C PRO A 46 -14.84 -3.92 13.40
N ASP A 47 -13.63 -3.62 12.88
CA ASP A 47 -12.88 -2.41 13.21
C ASP A 47 -12.22 -1.82 11.95
N PRO A 48 -12.92 -0.94 11.21
CA PRO A 48 -12.41 -0.36 9.98
C PRO A 48 -11.24 0.61 10.21
N ALA A 49 -11.20 1.28 11.38
CA ALA A 49 -10.18 2.28 11.67
C ALA A 49 -8.81 1.65 11.93
N ALA A 50 -8.76 0.52 12.65
CA ALA A 50 -7.52 -0.22 12.86
C ALA A 50 -6.96 -0.77 11.54
N VAL A 51 -7.83 -1.32 10.69
CA VAL A 51 -7.45 -1.84 9.35
C VAL A 51 -6.94 -0.72 8.45
N ALA A 52 -7.65 0.41 8.40
CA ALA A 52 -7.27 1.61 7.66
C ALA A 52 -5.90 2.15 8.09
N ARG A 53 -5.66 2.30 9.40
CA ARG A 53 -4.35 2.73 9.93
C ARG A 53 -3.24 1.76 9.53
N ARG A 54 -3.47 0.45 9.68
CA ARG A 54 -2.46 -0.57 9.37
C ARG A 54 -2.11 -0.59 7.88
N LEU A 55 -3.11 -0.52 7.00
CA LEU A 55 -2.88 -0.45 5.56
C LEU A 55 -2.21 0.87 5.18
N GLY A 56 -2.68 2.00 5.72
CA GLY A 56 -2.06 3.31 5.50
C GLY A 56 -0.57 3.33 5.87
N TRP A 57 -0.21 2.77 7.03
CA TRP A 57 1.19 2.63 7.44
C TRP A 57 2.00 1.76 6.48
N LEU A 58 1.47 0.60 6.05
CA LEU A 58 2.16 -0.27 5.10
C LEU A 58 2.38 0.44 3.74
N LEU A 59 1.37 1.15 3.23
CA LEU A 59 1.53 1.93 1.99
C LEU A 59 2.55 3.06 2.16
N ALA A 60 2.55 3.75 3.30
CA ALA A 60 3.54 4.79 3.61
C ALA A 60 4.97 4.20 3.67
N SER A 61 5.13 3.00 4.24
CA SER A 61 6.41 2.29 4.24
C SER A 61 6.88 1.94 2.83
N VAL A 62 5.98 1.60 1.90
CA VAL A 62 6.34 1.41 0.48
C VAL A 62 6.85 2.72 -0.12
N GLY A 63 6.12 3.82 0.08
CA GLY A 63 6.57 5.14 -0.36
C GLY A 63 7.97 5.48 0.18
N PHE A 64 8.21 5.23 1.47
CA PHE A 64 9.49 5.48 2.11
C PHE A 64 10.62 4.59 1.57
N ALA A 65 10.34 3.32 1.30
CA ALA A 65 11.30 2.40 0.67
C ALA A 65 11.71 2.88 -0.73
N LEU A 66 10.75 3.36 -1.54
CA LEU A 66 11.03 3.93 -2.85
C LEU A 66 11.87 5.21 -2.74
N TRP A 67 11.58 6.05 -1.74
CA TRP A 67 12.32 7.28 -1.45
C TRP A 67 13.78 7.00 -1.07
N LEU A 68 14.00 6.06 -0.16
CA LEU A 68 15.33 5.59 0.21
C LEU A 68 16.04 4.91 -0.96
N GLY A 69 15.31 4.18 -1.80
CA GLY A 69 15.83 3.62 -3.04
C GLY A 69 16.33 4.70 -3.99
N ALA A 70 15.56 5.77 -4.18
CA ALA A 70 15.95 6.91 -5.01
C ALA A 70 17.21 7.60 -4.45
N LEU A 71 17.27 7.82 -3.14
CA LEU A 71 18.45 8.38 -2.49
C LEU A 71 19.68 7.47 -2.61
N GLY A 72 19.48 6.15 -2.46
CA GLY A 72 20.53 5.14 -2.63
C GLY A 72 21.05 5.09 -4.07
N LEU A 73 20.17 5.19 -5.07
CA LEU A 73 20.54 5.23 -6.49
C LEU A 73 21.31 6.52 -6.82
N TYR A 74 20.86 7.66 -6.30
CA TYR A 74 21.59 8.93 -6.44
C TYR A 74 23.00 8.84 -5.84
N TRP A 75 23.13 8.25 -4.65
CA TRP A 75 24.43 8.05 -4.00
C TRP A 75 25.32 7.04 -4.75
N ALA A 76 24.73 6.00 -5.32
CA ALA A 76 25.47 4.99 -6.07
C ALA A 76 26.15 5.59 -7.31
N GLY A 77 25.47 6.53 -7.99
CA GLY A 77 25.93 7.07 -9.28
C GLY A 77 26.13 5.95 -10.28
N ASP A 78 27.26 5.94 -11.00
CA ASP A 78 27.56 4.93 -12.02
C ASP A 78 28.23 3.65 -11.48
N ARG A 79 28.41 3.55 -10.16
CA ARG A 79 29.15 2.44 -9.57
C ARG A 79 28.28 1.18 -9.53
N GLN A 80 28.61 0.21 -10.40
CA GLN A 80 27.85 -1.04 -10.56
C GLN A 80 27.63 -1.80 -9.25
N GLY A 81 28.63 -1.88 -8.36
CA GLY A 81 28.51 -2.56 -7.06
C GLY A 81 27.43 -1.95 -6.15
N PRO A 82 27.58 -0.66 -5.76
CA PRO A 82 26.55 0.08 -5.04
C PRO A 82 25.16 0.04 -5.69
N LEU A 83 25.08 0.18 -7.01
CA LEU A 83 23.81 0.08 -7.76
C LEU A 83 23.16 -1.29 -7.53
N ALA A 84 23.89 -2.39 -7.73
CA ALA A 84 23.38 -3.74 -7.53
C ALA A 84 22.87 -3.96 -6.10
N VAL A 85 23.60 -3.48 -5.09
CA VAL A 85 23.19 -3.59 -3.69
C VAL A 85 21.89 -2.82 -3.44
N VAL A 86 21.80 -1.56 -3.90
CA VAL A 86 20.59 -0.74 -3.74
C VAL A 86 19.40 -1.39 -4.44
N THR A 87 19.59 -1.89 -5.67
CA THR A 87 18.53 -2.57 -6.42
C THR A 87 18.06 -3.84 -5.71
N VAL A 88 18.96 -4.69 -5.21
CA VAL A 88 18.58 -5.91 -4.47
C VAL A 88 17.84 -5.55 -3.18
N LEU A 89 18.33 -4.59 -2.41
CA LEU A 89 17.67 -4.13 -1.18
C LEU A 89 16.27 -3.58 -1.48
N LEU A 90 16.14 -2.76 -2.52
CA LEU A 90 14.86 -2.20 -2.96
C LEU A 90 13.91 -3.31 -3.40
N LEU A 91 14.40 -4.29 -4.17
CA LEU A 91 13.61 -5.44 -4.61
C LEU A 91 13.08 -6.22 -3.40
N VAL A 92 13.94 -6.56 -2.44
CA VAL A 92 13.54 -7.28 -1.22
C VAL A 92 12.53 -6.47 -0.41
N ALA A 93 12.75 -5.17 -0.24
CA ALA A 93 11.86 -4.29 0.51
C ALA A 93 10.47 -4.18 -0.15
N VAL A 94 10.42 -3.90 -1.45
CA VAL A 94 9.16 -3.73 -2.19
C VAL A 94 8.38 -5.05 -2.24
N ASN A 95 9.05 -6.18 -2.49
CA ASN A 95 8.38 -7.49 -2.50
C ASN A 95 7.89 -7.89 -1.10
N GLY A 96 8.70 -7.69 -0.07
CA GLY A 96 8.32 -7.96 1.32
C GLY A 96 7.12 -7.12 1.76
N LEU A 97 7.12 -5.83 1.44
CA LEU A 97 6.00 -4.93 1.73
C LEU A 97 4.75 -5.26 0.89
N GLY A 98 4.92 -5.63 -0.37
CA GLY A 98 3.83 -6.10 -1.23
C GLY A 98 3.16 -7.35 -0.67
N LEU A 99 3.97 -8.32 -0.19
CA LEU A 99 3.46 -9.51 0.48
C LEU A 99 2.75 -9.16 1.80
N ALA A 100 3.32 -8.24 2.60
CA ALA A 100 2.70 -7.77 3.84
C ALA A 100 1.34 -7.09 3.58
N LEU A 101 1.25 -6.25 2.54
CA LEU A 101 -0.01 -5.64 2.08
C LEU A 101 -1.02 -6.69 1.64
N PHE A 102 -0.58 -7.68 0.85
CA PHE A 102 -1.44 -8.77 0.39
C PHE A 102 -2.01 -9.58 1.56
N ILE A 103 -1.17 -9.94 2.54
CA ILE A 103 -1.58 -10.67 3.74
C ILE A 103 -2.53 -9.82 4.58
N ALA A 104 -2.24 -8.54 4.78
CA ALA A 104 -3.08 -7.62 5.53
C ALA A 104 -4.47 -7.46 4.88
N ALA A 105 -4.52 -7.29 3.56
CA ALA A 105 -5.77 -7.20 2.80
C ALA A 105 -6.56 -8.51 2.83
N ARG A 106 -5.89 -9.66 2.70
CA ARG A 106 -6.54 -10.98 2.78
C ARG A 106 -7.12 -11.24 4.18
N ARG A 107 -6.41 -10.82 5.23
CA ARG A 107 -6.90 -10.92 6.62
C ARG A 107 -8.11 -10.03 6.83
N ALA A 108 -8.04 -8.76 6.39
CA ALA A 108 -9.18 -7.84 6.46
C ALA A 108 -10.43 -8.40 5.74
N ARG A 109 -10.28 -9.04 4.58
CA ARG A 109 -11.41 -9.68 3.87
C ARG A 109 -11.99 -10.90 4.59
N ARG A 110 -11.18 -11.65 5.33
CA ARG A 110 -11.65 -12.80 6.13
C ARG A 110 -12.51 -12.35 7.31
N ASP A 111 -12.17 -11.21 7.88
CA ASP A 111 -12.87 -10.65 9.04
C ASP A 111 -14.19 -9.93 8.65
N TYR A 112 -14.66 -10.11 7.41
CA TYR A 112 -15.93 -9.53 6.95
C TYR A 112 -17.09 -10.14 7.70
N LEU A 113 -17.90 -9.28 8.31
CA LEU A 113 -19.17 -9.68 8.88
C LEU A 113 -20.07 -10.20 7.75
N PRO A 114 -20.79 -11.31 7.98
CA PRO A 114 -21.77 -11.80 7.02
C PRO A 114 -22.79 -10.71 6.71
N PRO A 115 -23.34 -10.67 5.48
CA PRO A 115 -24.42 -9.76 5.14
C PRO A 115 -25.51 -9.84 6.21
N ARG A 116 -25.94 -8.68 6.72
CA ARG A 116 -27.05 -8.60 7.67
C ARG A 116 -28.31 -8.95 6.87
N ASP A 117 -28.62 -10.24 6.80
CA ASP A 117 -29.82 -10.75 6.14
C ASP A 117 -31.04 -10.27 6.93
N GLY A 118 -31.56 -9.10 6.59
CA GLY A 118 -32.76 -8.53 7.20
C GLY A 118 -34.05 -9.26 6.82
N ARG A 119 -34.04 -10.57 6.61
CA ARG A 119 -35.20 -11.34 6.10
C ARG A 119 -35.46 -12.72 6.69
N ALA A 120 -34.77 -13.14 7.74
CA ALA A 120 -35.04 -14.45 8.37
C ALA A 120 -35.21 -14.34 9.88
N ALA A 121 -36.37 -13.86 10.34
CA ALA A 121 -37.03 -14.25 11.61
C ALA A 121 -38.20 -13.31 11.94
N GLY A 122 -39.31 -13.53 11.25
CA GLY A 122 -40.61 -12.92 11.50
C GLY A 122 -41.59 -13.54 10.52
N GLY A 123 -41.77 -14.87 10.54
CA GLY A 123 -42.27 -15.57 11.72
C GLY A 123 -43.78 -15.37 11.69
N GLY A 124 -44.45 -16.27 10.97
CA GLY A 124 -45.86 -16.15 10.61
C GLY A 124 -46.75 -15.91 11.82
N ASN A 125 -47.58 -14.88 11.73
CA ASN A 125 -48.74 -14.76 12.58
C ASN A 125 -49.92 -15.34 11.80
N GLY A 126 -50.12 -16.65 11.92
CA GLY A 126 -51.37 -17.26 11.53
C GLY A 126 -52.46 -16.85 12.51
N ARG A 127 -53.63 -16.45 12.00
CA ARG A 127 -54.94 -16.85 12.52
C ARG A 127 -55.95 -16.90 11.37
N PRO A 128 -56.73 -17.99 11.22
CA PRO A 128 -57.95 -18.00 10.42
C PRO A 128 -59.04 -17.13 11.06
#